data_AF-A0A285LL03-F1
#
_entry.id   AF-A0A285LL03-F1
#
_cell.length_a   1.000
_cell.length_b   1.000
_cell.length_c   1.000
_cell.angle_alpha   90.00
_cell.angle_beta   90.00
_cell.angle_gamma   90.00
#
_symmetry.space_group_name_H-M   'P 1'
#
loop_
_entity.id
_entity.type
_entity.pdbx_description
1 polymer ?
#
loop_
_entity_poly.entity_id
_entity_poly.type
_entity_poly.pdbx_seq_one_letter_code
_entity_poly.pdbx_strand_id
1 'polypeptide(L)'
;MIASRIAAIAMIIGALLTAGSGTADAYGPWSCAPGNPWQPTAELFGTWNTATITDPADPRMDDPLTQFELEVHLTAVMEAGLPVSSEPVDGVRWSEQSQQITYEPARRFEFACTGRDNLCWIADDLRVRYNQQAVLGIEYLPADDERADGFLVRVPGVDLIRVHDALMADPVARERIGGGWVTEDGTLIFIADRADLEVARAFIEGLGAHWDPAAVRYGDRQLVTGYCFPGVYF
;
A
#
# COMPACT_ATOMS: atom_id res chain seq x y z
N MET A 1 -48.93 -60.44 15.93
CA MET A 1 -49.86 -59.76 15.00
C MET A 1 -49.88 -58.29 15.41
N ILE A 2 -49.05 -57.45 14.77
CA ILE A 2 -49.44 -56.49 13.70
C ILE A 2 -50.61 -55.62 14.20
N ALA A 3 -50.49 -54.32 14.49
CA ALA A 3 -50.05 -53.28 13.57
C ALA A 3 -49.56 -52.02 14.30
N SER A 4 -48.49 -51.44 13.76
CA SER A 4 -48.00 -50.08 13.99
C SER A 4 -49.05 -49.02 13.70
N ARG A 5 -49.06 -47.95 14.50
CA ARG A 5 -49.49 -46.62 14.06
C ARG A 5 -48.41 -45.61 14.45
N ILE A 6 -47.56 -45.30 13.49
CA ILE A 6 -46.58 -44.22 13.54
C ILE A 6 -47.35 -42.93 13.24
N ALA A 7 -47.48 -42.05 14.22
CA ALA A 7 -47.89 -40.67 14.00
C ALA A 7 -46.62 -39.87 13.64
N ALA A 8 -46.53 -39.42 12.39
CA ALA A 8 -45.46 -38.54 11.92
C ALA A 8 -45.70 -37.13 12.44
N ILE A 9 -44.83 -36.65 13.33
CA ILE A 9 -44.73 -35.22 13.67
C ILE A 9 -43.65 -34.64 12.75
N ALA A 10 -44.08 -33.94 11.71
CA ALA A 10 -43.20 -33.11 10.89
C ALA A 10 -42.97 -31.78 11.62
N MET A 11 -41.88 -31.68 12.38
CA MET A 11 -41.35 -30.37 12.79
C MET A 11 -40.48 -29.83 11.66
N ILE A 12 -41.05 -28.95 10.85
CA ILE A 12 -40.31 -28.08 9.94
C ILE A 12 -39.62 -27.04 10.83
N ILE A 13 -38.34 -27.27 11.16
CA ILE A 13 -37.46 -26.19 11.61
C ILE A 13 -37.06 -25.46 10.34
N GLY A 14 -37.84 -24.44 9.98
CA GLY A 14 -37.42 -23.44 9.02
C GLY A 14 -36.28 -22.66 9.64
N ALA A 15 -35.04 -23.05 9.34
CA ALA A 15 -33.91 -22.16 9.51
C ALA A 15 -34.13 -21.00 8.53
N LEU A 16 -34.60 -19.87 9.04
CA LEU A 16 -34.39 -18.59 8.38
C LEU A 16 -32.87 -18.42 8.29
N LEU A 17 -32.32 -18.74 7.12
CA LEU A 17 -31.09 -18.15 6.65
C LEU A 17 -31.37 -16.65 6.50
N THR A 18 -31.25 -15.90 7.58
CA THR A 18 -30.84 -14.50 7.46
C THR A 18 -29.42 -14.56 6.93
N ALA A 19 -29.30 -14.61 5.60
CA ALA A 19 -28.10 -14.18 4.92
C ALA A 19 -27.88 -12.74 5.37
N GLY A 20 -27.07 -12.55 6.40
CA GLY A 20 -26.42 -11.28 6.62
C GLY A 20 -25.66 -11.00 5.34
N SER A 21 -26.05 -9.94 4.64
CA SER A 21 -25.29 -9.35 3.56
C SER A 21 -24.02 -8.72 4.14
N GLY A 22 -23.14 -9.57 4.67
CA GLY A 22 -21.72 -9.26 4.68
C GLY A 22 -21.26 -9.57 3.27
N THR A 23 -21.04 -8.54 2.46
CA THR A 23 -20.26 -8.68 1.25
C THR A 23 -18.87 -9.14 1.69
N ALA A 24 -18.64 -10.45 1.65
CA ALA A 24 -17.30 -10.92 1.37
C ALA A 24 -17.01 -10.40 -0.04
N ASP A 25 -16.39 -9.23 -0.13
CA ASP A 25 -15.97 -8.65 -1.40
C ASP A 25 -15.06 -9.68 -2.07
N ALA A 26 -15.61 -10.32 -3.10
CA ALA A 26 -15.09 -11.56 -3.61
C ALA A 26 -13.83 -11.29 -4.44
N TYR A 27 -12.74 -11.89 -3.97
CA TYR A 27 -11.47 -12.17 -4.65
C TYR A 27 -11.58 -12.36 -6.18
N GLY A 28 -10.65 -11.76 -6.93
CA GLY A 28 -10.42 -12.03 -8.36
C GLY A 28 -10.83 -10.88 -9.30
N PRO A 29 -11.20 -11.15 -10.57
CA PRO A 29 -11.30 -10.17 -11.68
C PRO A 29 -12.33 -9.03 -11.47
N TRP A 30 -12.97 -8.98 -10.31
CA TRP A 30 -13.93 -7.96 -9.89
C TRP A 30 -13.25 -6.68 -9.36
N SER A 31 -11.96 -6.73 -9.00
CA SER A 31 -11.17 -5.54 -8.64
C SER A 31 -10.60 -4.79 -9.86
N CYS A 32 -10.87 -5.26 -11.09
CA CYS A 32 -10.42 -4.56 -12.28
C CYS A 32 -11.21 -3.28 -12.51
N ALA A 33 -10.56 -2.23 -13.03
CA ALA A 33 -11.27 -1.02 -13.43
C ALA A 33 -12.26 -1.32 -14.57
N PRO A 34 -13.52 -0.81 -14.50
CA PRO A 34 -14.50 -1.03 -15.56
C PRO A 34 -14.01 -0.54 -16.93
N GLY A 35 -14.07 -1.39 -17.94
CA GLY A 35 -13.73 -1.04 -19.33
C GLY A 35 -12.24 -0.95 -19.64
N ASN A 36 -11.35 -1.04 -18.64
CA ASN A 36 -9.91 -1.11 -18.85
C ASN A 36 -9.23 -2.05 -17.81
N PRO A 37 -9.02 -3.33 -18.13
CA PRO A 37 -8.41 -4.28 -17.20
C PRO A 37 -6.93 -4.00 -16.91
N TRP A 38 -6.28 -3.10 -17.64
CA TRP A 38 -4.88 -2.71 -17.43
C TRP A 38 -4.72 -1.40 -16.65
N GLN A 39 -5.83 -0.74 -16.31
CA GLN A 39 -5.75 0.48 -15.51
C GLN A 39 -5.24 0.14 -14.10
N PRO A 40 -4.18 0.80 -13.61
CA PRO A 40 -3.70 0.61 -12.25
C PRO A 40 -4.81 0.88 -11.22
N THR A 41 -5.06 -0.10 -10.39
CA THR A 41 -5.99 -0.04 -9.25
C THR A 41 -5.26 -0.03 -7.92
N ALA A 42 -3.97 -0.36 -7.89
CA ALA A 42 -3.16 -0.30 -6.69
C ALA A 42 -1.69 0.07 -6.99
N GLU A 43 -1.01 0.59 -5.97
CA GLU A 43 0.43 0.79 -5.97
C GLU A 43 1.10 0.20 -4.73
N LEU A 44 2.35 -0.23 -4.87
CA LEU A 44 3.18 -0.75 -3.80
C LEU A 44 4.61 -0.23 -3.94
N PHE A 45 5.24 0.04 -2.80
CA PHE A 45 6.62 0.51 -2.70
C PHE A 45 7.41 -0.47 -1.86
N GLY A 46 8.55 -0.92 -2.38
CA GLY A 46 9.35 -1.91 -1.68
C GLY A 46 10.81 -1.94 -2.12
N THR A 47 11.62 -2.60 -1.32
CA THR A 47 13.05 -2.80 -1.57
C THR A 47 13.52 -4.13 -1.02
N TRP A 48 14.57 -4.71 -1.62
CA TRP A 48 15.30 -5.82 -0.99
C TRP A 48 16.44 -5.36 -0.08
N ASN A 49 16.77 -4.07 -0.09
CA ASN A 49 17.89 -3.51 0.62
C ASN A 49 17.40 -2.88 1.93
N THR A 50 17.56 -3.62 3.02
CA THR A 50 17.11 -3.20 4.35
C THR A 50 18.24 -2.62 5.19
N ALA A 51 19.39 -2.31 4.57
CA ALA A 51 20.49 -1.69 5.27
C ALA A 51 20.17 -0.22 5.59
N THR A 52 20.72 0.27 6.70
CA THR A 52 20.74 1.71 6.95
C THR A 52 21.71 2.39 5.97
N ILE A 53 21.21 3.37 5.24
CA ILE A 53 21.96 4.24 4.34
C ILE A 53 21.77 5.68 4.81
N THR A 54 22.86 6.34 5.20
CA THR A 54 22.83 7.74 5.68
C THR A 54 23.51 8.71 4.73
N ASP A 55 24.18 8.20 3.70
CA ASP A 55 24.82 8.98 2.65
C ASP A 55 23.99 8.83 1.36
N PRO A 56 23.40 9.91 0.82
CA PRO A 56 22.62 9.82 -0.42
C PRO A 56 23.49 9.45 -1.63
N ALA A 57 24.82 9.56 -1.55
CA ALA A 57 25.76 9.14 -2.58
C ALA A 57 26.30 7.71 -2.36
N ASP A 58 25.71 6.94 -1.43
CA ASP A 58 26.09 5.55 -1.23
C ASP A 58 25.83 4.74 -2.52
N PRO A 59 26.80 3.97 -3.05
CA PRO A 59 26.64 3.21 -4.30
C PRO A 59 25.48 2.22 -4.31
N ARG A 60 24.94 1.87 -3.14
CA ARG A 60 23.75 1.04 -3.02
C ARG A 60 22.47 1.74 -3.49
N MET A 61 22.45 3.08 -3.51
CA MET A 61 21.34 3.87 -4.07
C MET A 61 21.22 3.69 -5.59
N ASP A 62 22.33 3.38 -6.28
CA ASP A 62 22.35 3.18 -7.73
C ASP A 62 21.79 1.80 -8.17
N ASP A 63 21.33 0.95 -7.24
CA ASP A 63 20.77 -0.36 -7.57
C ASP A 63 19.37 -0.20 -8.19
N PRO A 64 19.16 -0.55 -9.47
CA PRO A 64 17.86 -0.43 -10.11
C PRO A 64 16.86 -1.49 -9.62
N LEU A 65 17.28 -2.46 -8.80
CA LEU A 65 16.40 -3.49 -8.24
C LEU A 65 15.70 -4.35 -9.31
N THR A 66 16.34 -4.61 -10.46
CA THR A 66 15.73 -5.34 -11.60
C THR A 66 15.36 -6.78 -11.26
N GLN A 67 16.14 -7.48 -10.44
CA GLN A 67 15.77 -8.83 -10.00
C GLN A 67 14.58 -8.79 -9.04
N PHE A 68 14.59 -7.83 -8.12
CA PHE A 68 13.47 -7.60 -7.20
C PHE A 68 12.17 -7.28 -7.98
N GLU A 69 12.25 -6.52 -9.08
CA GLU A 69 11.09 -6.29 -9.97
C GLU A 69 10.46 -7.59 -10.46
N LEU A 70 11.28 -8.51 -11.00
CA LEU A 70 10.79 -9.79 -11.51
C LEU A 70 10.12 -10.60 -10.39
N GLU A 71 10.71 -10.61 -9.21
CA GLU A 71 10.20 -11.34 -8.05
C GLU A 71 8.86 -10.77 -7.57
N VAL A 72 8.71 -9.44 -7.52
CA VAL A 72 7.45 -8.78 -7.17
C VAL A 72 6.36 -9.06 -8.21
N HIS A 73 6.69 -8.99 -9.51
CA HIS A 73 5.72 -9.31 -10.56
C HIS A 73 5.25 -10.77 -10.50
N LEU A 74 6.13 -11.71 -10.19
CA LEU A 74 5.77 -13.11 -10.01
C LEU A 74 4.88 -13.32 -8.77
N THR A 75 5.22 -12.69 -7.64
CA THR A 75 4.38 -12.71 -6.43
C THR A 75 2.99 -12.13 -6.74
N ALA A 76 2.92 -10.99 -7.43
CA ALA A 76 1.64 -10.38 -7.80
C ALA A 76 0.77 -11.31 -8.65
N VAL A 77 1.34 -11.98 -9.66
CA VAL A 77 0.59 -12.96 -10.47
C VAL A 77 0.12 -14.16 -9.64
N MET A 78 0.94 -14.65 -8.71
CA MET A 78 0.56 -15.74 -7.80
C MET A 78 -0.59 -15.35 -6.88
N GLU A 79 -0.60 -14.11 -6.41
CA GLU A 79 -1.66 -13.52 -5.58
C GLU A 79 -2.80 -12.91 -6.42
N ALA A 80 -2.95 -13.32 -7.68
CA ALA A 80 -4.01 -12.93 -8.60
C ALA A 80 -4.13 -11.42 -8.92
N GLY A 81 -3.07 -10.64 -8.69
CA GLY A 81 -2.91 -9.28 -9.21
C GLY A 81 -2.32 -9.27 -10.62
N LEU A 82 -2.54 -8.19 -11.36
CA LEU A 82 -1.97 -7.99 -12.70
C LEU A 82 -0.88 -6.92 -12.67
N PRO A 83 0.41 -7.28 -12.81
CA PRO A 83 1.48 -6.29 -12.96
C PRO A 83 1.27 -5.41 -14.20
N VAL A 84 1.36 -4.09 -14.03
CA VAL A 84 1.21 -3.12 -15.13
C VAL A 84 2.56 -2.51 -15.48
N SER A 85 3.21 -1.90 -14.50
CA SER A 85 4.52 -1.27 -14.67
C SER A 85 5.25 -1.21 -13.35
N SER A 86 6.56 -1.00 -13.42
CA SER A 86 7.35 -0.62 -12.27
C SER A 86 8.44 0.36 -12.66
N GLU A 87 8.89 1.17 -11.71
CA GLU A 87 10.01 2.09 -11.91
C GLU A 87 10.89 2.19 -10.65
N PRO A 88 12.21 2.42 -10.80
CA PRO A 88 13.07 2.77 -9.69
C PRO A 88 12.64 4.09 -9.05
N VAL A 89 12.72 4.14 -7.72
CA VAL A 89 12.53 5.36 -6.93
C VAL A 89 13.50 5.34 -5.76
N ASP A 90 13.93 6.50 -5.31
CA ASP A 90 14.73 6.62 -4.10
C ASP A 90 13.84 7.01 -2.93
N GLY A 91 13.89 6.23 -1.85
CA GLY A 91 13.13 6.47 -0.64
C GLY A 91 13.94 7.20 0.42
N VAL A 92 13.22 7.95 1.25
CA VAL A 92 13.66 8.43 2.57
C VAL A 92 12.61 7.99 3.56
N ARG A 93 13.03 7.34 4.65
CA ARG A 93 12.12 6.95 5.72
C ARG A 93 12.73 7.07 7.11
N TRP A 94 11.89 7.31 8.09
CA TRP A 94 12.19 7.16 9.49
C TRP A 94 12.20 5.67 9.87
N SER A 95 13.29 5.22 10.48
CA SER A 95 13.40 3.86 11.02
C SER A 95 13.21 3.92 12.53
N GLU A 96 12.08 3.38 13.01
CA GLU A 96 11.82 3.25 14.45
C GLU A 96 12.86 2.38 15.15
N GLN A 97 13.37 1.35 14.48
CA GLN A 97 14.36 0.44 15.08
C GLN A 97 15.69 1.14 15.39
N SER A 98 16.13 2.03 14.50
CA SER A 98 17.42 2.72 14.63
C SER A 98 17.29 4.17 15.09
N GLN A 99 16.07 4.68 15.26
CA GLN A 99 15.78 6.06 15.65
C GLN A 99 16.54 7.10 14.80
N GLN A 100 16.57 6.85 13.48
CA GLN A 100 17.23 7.73 12.50
C GLN A 100 16.52 7.62 11.16
N ILE A 101 16.70 8.65 10.32
CA ILE A 101 16.26 8.64 8.93
C ILE A 101 17.28 7.87 8.09
N THR A 102 16.79 7.07 7.16
CA THR A 102 17.59 6.32 6.19
C THR A 102 17.11 6.61 4.78
N TYR A 103 18.06 6.70 3.85
CA TYR A 103 17.79 6.54 2.44
C TYR A 103 17.55 5.06 2.12
N GLU A 104 16.85 4.78 1.03
CA GLU A 104 16.66 3.43 0.52
C GLU A 104 16.51 3.43 -1.01
N PRO A 105 17.26 2.61 -1.77
CA PRO A 105 16.86 2.31 -3.13
C PRO A 105 15.54 1.53 -3.06
N ALA A 106 14.54 1.90 -3.84
CA ALA A 106 13.24 1.25 -3.85
C ALA A 106 12.68 1.15 -5.27
N ARG A 107 11.56 0.44 -5.41
CA ARG A 107 10.76 0.45 -6.63
C ARG A 107 9.32 0.72 -6.30
N ARG A 108 8.68 1.46 -7.19
CA ARG A 108 7.24 1.62 -7.26
C ARG A 108 6.68 0.58 -8.23
N PHE A 109 5.63 -0.10 -7.81
CA PHE A 109 4.91 -1.09 -8.61
C PHE A 109 3.48 -0.65 -8.79
N GLU A 110 3.00 -0.71 -10.03
CA GLU A 110 1.59 -0.52 -10.36
C GLU A 110 0.95 -1.86 -10.68
N PHE A 111 -0.19 -2.11 -10.06
CA PHE A 111 -0.99 -3.31 -10.30
C PHE A 111 -2.40 -2.93 -10.74
N ALA A 112 -2.95 -3.71 -11.66
CA ALA A 112 -4.36 -3.70 -12.03
C ALA A 112 -5.04 -4.95 -11.44
N CYS A 113 -6.37 -4.88 -11.30
CA CYS A 113 -7.17 -5.97 -10.76
C CYS A 113 -6.72 -6.42 -9.36
N THR A 114 -6.09 -5.52 -8.60
CA THR A 114 -5.57 -5.75 -7.25
C THR A 114 -6.37 -4.90 -6.29
N GLY A 115 -7.06 -5.55 -5.35
CA GLY A 115 -7.71 -4.91 -4.21
C GLY A 115 -6.92 -5.06 -2.92
N ARG A 116 -7.49 -4.60 -1.81
CA ARG A 116 -6.91 -4.61 -0.45
C ARG A 116 -6.20 -5.90 -0.08
N ASP A 117 -6.91 -7.03 -0.12
CA ASP A 117 -6.38 -8.31 0.34
C ASP A 117 -5.16 -8.74 -0.50
N ASN A 118 -5.29 -8.73 -1.84
CA ASN A 118 -4.19 -9.08 -2.75
C ASN A 118 -2.96 -8.18 -2.50
N LEU A 119 -3.18 -6.88 -2.34
CA LEU A 119 -2.11 -5.93 -2.06
C LEU A 119 -1.42 -6.23 -0.72
N CYS A 120 -2.20 -6.56 0.32
CA CYS A 120 -1.66 -6.96 1.62
C CYS A 120 -0.81 -8.24 1.49
N TRP A 121 -1.30 -9.28 0.83
CA TRP A 121 -0.57 -10.54 0.66
C TRP A 121 0.76 -10.36 -0.09
N ILE A 122 0.75 -9.58 -1.19
CA ILE A 122 1.98 -9.22 -1.90
C ILE A 122 2.94 -8.50 -0.95
N ALA A 123 2.45 -7.49 -0.22
CA ALA A 123 3.27 -6.74 0.71
C ALA A 123 3.85 -7.60 1.85
N ASP A 124 3.09 -8.52 2.42
CA ASP A 124 3.56 -9.41 3.50
C ASP A 124 4.59 -10.44 2.99
N ASP A 125 4.40 -11.02 1.79
CA ASP A 125 5.40 -11.91 1.17
C ASP A 125 6.74 -11.17 1.00
N LEU A 126 6.73 -9.95 0.47
CA LEU A 126 7.94 -9.14 0.31
C LEU A 126 8.56 -8.77 1.67
N ARG A 127 7.74 -8.40 2.64
CA ARG A 127 8.18 -8.04 3.98
C ARG A 127 8.90 -9.20 4.65
N VAL A 128 8.32 -10.39 4.62
CA VAL A 128 8.90 -11.61 5.22
C VAL A 128 10.14 -12.05 4.46
N ARG A 129 10.08 -12.09 3.11
CA ARG A 129 11.16 -12.60 2.28
C ARG A 129 12.44 -11.76 2.35
N TYR A 130 12.31 -10.43 2.38
CA TYR A 130 13.46 -9.51 2.42
C TYR A 130 13.69 -8.89 3.80
N ASN A 131 12.96 -9.34 4.82
CA ASN A 131 13.04 -8.83 6.18
C ASN A 131 12.84 -7.30 6.26
N GLN A 132 11.87 -6.77 5.50
CA GLN A 132 11.52 -5.35 5.54
C GLN A 132 10.78 -5.04 6.85
N GLN A 133 11.01 -3.86 7.42
CA GLN A 133 10.28 -3.42 8.62
C GLN A 133 8.79 -3.18 8.31
N ALA A 134 8.53 -2.61 7.13
CA ALA A 134 7.21 -2.37 6.62
C ALA A 134 7.23 -2.37 5.09
N VAL A 135 6.09 -2.66 4.47
CA VAL A 135 5.84 -2.42 3.04
C VAL A 135 4.60 -1.54 2.94
N LEU A 136 4.68 -0.47 2.15
CA LEU A 136 3.57 0.47 1.96
C LEU A 136 2.94 0.28 0.59
N GLY A 137 1.61 0.23 0.58
CA GLY A 137 0.83 0.27 -0.65
C GLY A 137 -0.45 1.07 -0.47
N ILE A 138 -1.15 1.27 -1.58
CA ILE A 138 -2.47 1.90 -1.61
C ILE A 138 -3.32 1.26 -2.71
N GLU A 139 -4.53 0.81 -2.36
CA GLU A 139 -5.59 0.48 -3.33
C GLU A 139 -6.36 1.77 -3.64
N TYR A 140 -6.46 2.16 -4.91
CA TYR A 140 -7.18 3.35 -5.30
C TYR A 140 -8.68 3.20 -5.17
N LEU A 141 -9.30 4.11 -4.42
CA LEU A 141 -10.73 4.15 -4.17
C LEU A 141 -11.30 5.56 -4.35
N PRO A 142 -12.60 5.70 -4.66
CA PRO A 142 -13.29 6.98 -4.59
C PRO A 142 -13.13 7.64 -3.21
N ALA A 143 -13.09 8.98 -3.18
CA ALA A 143 -12.87 9.72 -1.93
C ALA A 143 -14.00 9.58 -0.90
N ASP A 144 -15.19 9.16 -1.34
CA ASP A 144 -16.37 8.89 -0.54
C ASP A 144 -16.52 7.42 -0.13
N ASP A 145 -15.60 6.54 -0.55
CA ASP A 145 -15.55 5.16 -0.08
C ASP A 145 -15.14 5.12 1.40
N GLU A 146 -15.82 4.31 2.21
CA GLU A 146 -15.58 4.18 3.64
C GLU A 146 -14.19 3.59 3.96
N ARG A 147 -13.60 2.85 3.02
CA ARG A 147 -12.24 2.30 3.14
C ARG A 147 -11.16 3.27 2.65
N ALA A 148 -11.53 4.42 2.07
CA ALA A 148 -10.56 5.42 1.61
C ALA A 148 -9.97 6.21 2.79
N ASP A 149 -9.10 5.54 3.55
CA ASP A 149 -8.44 6.01 4.78
C ASP A 149 -7.04 6.60 4.53
N GLY A 150 -6.56 6.56 3.29
CA GLY A 150 -5.30 7.17 2.90
C GLY A 150 -5.39 7.93 1.59
N PHE A 151 -4.27 8.56 1.27
CA PHE A 151 -4.10 9.22 -0.01
C PHE A 151 -2.66 9.10 -0.49
N LEU A 152 -2.52 9.19 -1.81
CA LEU A 152 -1.27 9.37 -2.51
C LEU A 152 -1.26 10.76 -3.15
N VAL A 153 -0.14 11.46 -3.06
CA VAL A 153 0.09 12.70 -3.81
C VAL A 153 1.45 12.65 -4.51
N ARG A 154 1.49 13.17 -5.73
CA ARG A 154 2.72 13.34 -6.51
C ARG A 154 3.05 14.83 -6.62
N VAL A 155 4.29 15.19 -6.31
CA VAL A 155 4.74 16.58 -6.24
C VAL A 155 6.05 16.73 -7.04
N PRO A 156 6.03 17.43 -8.18
CA PRO A 156 7.23 17.59 -9.00
C PRO A 156 8.23 18.59 -8.38
N GLY A 157 9.51 18.46 -8.75
CA GLY A 157 10.56 19.42 -8.43
C GLY A 157 11.08 19.34 -7.00
N VAL A 158 11.03 18.15 -6.40
CA VAL A 158 11.56 17.89 -5.05
C VAL A 158 12.65 16.84 -5.14
N ASP A 159 13.83 17.13 -4.59
CA ASP A 159 14.93 16.18 -4.46
C ASP A 159 14.90 15.44 -3.11
N LEU A 160 15.52 14.26 -3.10
CA LEU A 160 15.53 13.35 -1.96
C LEU A 160 16.18 13.93 -0.70
N ILE A 161 17.27 14.70 -0.85
CA ILE A 161 18.00 15.29 0.27
C ILE A 161 17.13 16.31 0.98
N ARG A 162 16.35 17.10 0.22
CA ARG A 162 15.41 18.06 0.78
C ARG A 162 14.32 17.40 1.63
N VAL A 163 13.82 16.24 1.20
CA VAL A 163 12.85 15.44 1.96
C VAL A 163 13.47 14.95 3.27
N HIS A 164 14.69 14.41 3.21
CA HIS A 164 15.45 14.00 4.39
C HIS A 164 15.61 15.14 5.41
N ASP A 165 16.10 16.29 4.96
CA ASP A 165 16.38 17.42 5.86
C ASP A 165 15.10 17.99 6.48
N ALA A 166 14.01 18.03 5.72
CA ALA A 166 12.72 18.47 6.23
C ALA A 166 12.15 17.50 7.28
N LEU A 167 12.24 16.18 7.06
CA LEU A 167 11.83 15.18 8.06
C LEU A 167 12.73 15.21 9.31
N MET A 168 14.02 15.53 9.16
CA MET A 168 14.91 15.73 10.32
C MET A 168 14.46 16.94 11.15
N ALA A 169 14.03 18.02 10.50
CA ALA A 169 13.64 19.27 11.14
C ALA A 169 12.22 19.25 11.74
N ASP A 170 11.34 18.36 11.27
CA ASP A 170 9.94 18.28 11.68
C ASP A 170 9.60 16.93 12.33
N PRO A 171 9.60 16.85 13.68
CA PRO A 171 9.22 15.64 14.40
C PRO A 171 7.78 15.19 14.15
N VAL A 172 6.86 16.12 13.87
CA VAL A 172 5.45 15.78 13.63
C VAL A 172 5.33 15.11 12.27
N ALA A 173 5.93 15.69 11.23
CA ALA A 173 5.99 15.04 9.91
C ALA A 173 6.71 13.69 9.96
N ARG A 174 7.79 13.59 10.74
CA ARG A 174 8.52 12.33 10.93
C ARG A 174 7.67 11.22 11.55
N GLU A 175 6.82 11.56 12.52
CA GLU A 175 5.93 10.59 13.17
C GLU A 175 4.70 10.26 12.32
N ARG A 176 4.13 11.26 11.63
CA ARG A 176 2.83 11.13 10.93
C ARG A 176 2.95 10.70 9.48
N ILE A 177 3.96 11.20 8.77
CA ILE A 177 4.21 10.91 7.35
C ILE A 177 5.25 9.78 7.22
N GLY A 178 6.27 9.79 8.07
CA GLY A 178 7.27 8.72 8.16
C GLY A 178 8.30 8.69 7.03
N GLY A 179 7.97 9.15 5.82
CA GLY A 179 8.86 9.08 4.68
C GLY A 179 8.17 9.32 3.34
N GLY A 180 8.94 9.23 2.26
CA GLY A 180 8.43 9.35 0.89
C GLY A 180 9.46 8.87 -0.13
N TRP A 181 9.06 8.85 -1.40
CA TRP A 181 9.91 8.39 -2.50
C TRP A 181 10.05 9.47 -3.56
N VAL A 182 11.19 9.54 -4.23
CA VAL A 182 11.45 10.46 -5.32
C VAL A 182 11.81 9.64 -6.55
N THR A 183 11.10 9.88 -7.65
CA THR A 183 11.41 9.31 -8.96
C THR A 183 12.65 9.96 -9.56
N GLU A 184 13.25 9.31 -10.57
CA GLU A 184 14.41 9.84 -11.30
C GLU A 184 14.17 11.24 -11.89
N ASP A 185 12.92 11.55 -12.29
CA ASP A 185 12.53 12.86 -12.81
C ASP A 185 12.28 13.94 -11.74
N GLY A 186 12.52 13.62 -10.46
CA GLY A 186 12.38 14.55 -9.34
C GLY A 186 10.94 14.76 -8.89
N THR A 187 10.08 13.75 -9.08
CA THR A 187 8.71 13.74 -8.54
C THR A 187 8.67 13.01 -7.20
N LEU A 188 8.37 13.77 -6.15
CA LEU A 188 8.09 13.21 -4.84
C LEU A 188 6.74 12.51 -4.83
N ILE A 189 6.68 11.34 -4.23
CA ILE A 189 5.50 10.53 -4.00
C ILE A 189 5.34 10.35 -2.49
N PHE A 190 4.22 10.82 -1.97
CA PHE A 190 3.80 10.56 -0.60
C PHE A 190 2.57 9.67 -0.56
N ILE A 191 2.56 8.72 0.36
CA ILE A 191 1.37 8.01 0.80
C ILE A 191 1.23 8.26 2.29
N ALA A 192 0.07 8.76 2.72
CA ALA A 192 -0.18 9.07 4.12
C ALA A 192 -1.62 8.77 4.52
N ASP A 193 -1.88 8.81 5.82
CA ASP A 193 -3.24 8.73 6.36
C ASP A 193 -4.06 9.94 5.96
N ARG A 194 -5.34 9.73 5.63
CA ARG A 194 -6.27 10.81 5.30
C ARG A 194 -6.40 11.81 6.45
N ALA A 195 -6.27 11.37 7.70
CA ALA A 195 -6.25 12.26 8.86
C ALA A 195 -5.03 13.21 8.87
N ASP A 196 -3.93 12.82 8.22
CA ASP A 196 -2.67 13.56 8.18
C ASP A 196 -2.54 14.46 6.94
N LEU A 197 -3.64 14.69 6.19
CA LEU A 197 -3.64 15.50 4.96
C LEU A 197 -3.08 16.91 5.18
N GLU A 198 -3.49 17.58 6.26
CA GLU A 198 -2.98 18.93 6.57
C GLU A 198 -1.50 18.92 6.98
N VAL A 199 -1.03 17.85 7.63
CA VAL A 199 0.40 17.67 7.96
C VAL A 199 1.20 17.48 6.67
N ALA A 200 0.73 16.64 5.75
CA ALA A 200 1.36 16.43 4.45
C ALA A 200 1.38 17.70 3.60
N ARG A 201 0.27 18.46 3.58
CA ARG A 201 0.22 19.76 2.89
C ARG A 201 1.28 20.71 3.44
N ALA A 202 1.29 20.91 4.76
CA ALA A 202 2.24 21.81 5.41
C ALA A 202 3.70 21.37 5.17
N PHE A 203 3.95 20.06 5.18
CA PHE A 203 5.27 19.49 4.88
C PHE A 203 5.70 19.79 3.43
N ILE A 204 4.83 19.55 2.45
CA ILE A 204 5.08 19.83 1.02
C ILE A 204 5.30 21.32 0.77
N GLU A 205 4.50 22.19 1.38
CA GLU A 205 4.68 23.64 1.29
C GLU A 205 5.99 24.09 1.99
N GLY A 206 6.35 23.43 3.10
CA GLY A 206 7.62 23.63 3.80
C GLY A 206 8.84 23.21 2.98
N LEU A 207 8.70 22.19 2.13
CA LEU A 207 9.66 21.85 1.08
C LEU A 207 9.73 22.92 -0.03
N GLY A 208 8.92 23.98 0.03
CA GLY A 208 8.85 25.02 -1.01
C GLY A 208 8.23 24.51 -2.31
N ALA A 209 7.51 23.40 -2.27
CA ALA A 209 6.77 22.85 -3.41
C ALA A 209 5.29 23.26 -3.33
N HIS A 210 4.59 23.13 -4.46
CA HIS A 210 3.18 23.49 -4.55
C HIS A 210 2.29 22.29 -4.21
N TRP A 211 1.36 22.49 -3.27
CA TRP A 211 0.28 21.55 -3.05
C TRP A 211 -0.84 21.74 -4.09
N ASP A 212 -1.03 20.74 -4.95
CA ASP A 212 -2.18 20.66 -5.86
C ASP A 212 -3.23 19.68 -5.31
N PRO A 213 -4.41 20.14 -4.87
CA PRO A 213 -5.47 19.25 -4.40
C PRO A 213 -6.00 18.31 -5.48
N ALA A 214 -5.84 18.64 -6.77
CA ALA A 214 -6.25 17.77 -7.88
C ALA A 214 -5.29 16.60 -8.11
N ALA A 215 -4.06 16.68 -7.58
CA ALA A 215 -3.07 15.60 -7.65
C ALA A 215 -3.27 14.53 -6.56
N VAL A 216 -4.20 14.77 -5.61
CA VAL A 216 -4.50 13.84 -4.51
C VAL A 216 -5.36 12.69 -5.03
N ARG A 217 -4.86 11.47 -4.86
CA ARG A 217 -5.60 10.24 -5.15
C ARG A 217 -5.90 9.51 -3.85
N TYR A 218 -7.16 9.25 -3.57
CA TYR A 218 -7.58 8.55 -2.36
C TYR A 218 -7.54 7.03 -2.53
N GLY A 219 -7.48 6.33 -1.41
CA GLY A 219 -7.41 4.89 -1.41
C GLY A 219 -7.38 4.27 -0.02
N ASP A 220 -7.44 2.94 0.00
CA ASP A 220 -7.23 2.11 1.19
C ASP A 220 -5.71 1.90 1.35
N ARG A 221 -5.13 2.54 2.36
CA ARG A 221 -3.69 2.53 2.63
C ARG A 221 -3.29 1.25 3.35
N GLN A 222 -2.31 0.54 2.81
CA GLN A 222 -1.79 -0.70 3.36
C GLN A 222 -0.36 -0.49 3.88
N LEU A 223 -0.21 -0.20 5.17
CA LEU A 223 1.09 -0.22 5.85
C LEU A 223 1.29 -1.57 6.53
N VAL A 224 1.93 -2.51 5.84
CA VAL A 224 2.10 -3.89 6.31
C VAL A 224 3.36 -3.99 7.15
N THR A 225 3.21 -4.09 8.48
CA THR A 225 4.30 -4.28 9.46
C THR A 225 4.29 -5.68 10.10
N GLY A 226 3.23 -6.44 9.87
CA GLY A 226 3.01 -7.78 10.41
C GLY A 226 2.19 -8.63 9.44
N TYR A 227 1.62 -9.72 9.94
CA TYR A 227 0.84 -10.64 9.10
C TYR A 227 -0.45 -9.99 8.59
N CYS A 228 -0.72 -10.20 7.31
CA CYS A 228 -2.03 -9.93 6.73
C CYS A 228 -3.01 -11.00 7.21
N PHE A 229 -3.97 -10.60 8.04
CA PHE A 229 -5.10 -11.44 8.42
C PHE A 229 -6.33 -11.05 7.60
N PRO A 230 -7.17 -12.02 7.17
CA PRO A 230 -8.49 -11.69 6.67
C PRO A 230 -9.27 -10.95 7.78
N GLY A 231 -9.51 -9.65 7.61
CA GLY A 231 -10.42 -8.87 8.45
C GLY A 231 -9.90 -8.32 9.79
N VAL A 232 -8.58 -8.13 9.99
CA VAL A 232 -8.08 -7.34 11.12
C VAL A 232 -7.38 -6.07 10.63
N TYR A 233 -7.91 -4.94 11.07
CA TYR A 233 -7.56 -3.58 10.70
C TYR A 233 -6.36 -3.11 11.55
N PHE A 234 -5.38 -2.44 10.92
CA PHE A 234 -4.28 -1.76 11.61
C PHE A 234 -4.70 -0.35 12.01
#